data_AF-A0A2U2RGD2-F1
#
_entry.id   AF-A0A2U2RGD2-F1
#
_cell.length_a   1.000
_cell.length_b   1.000
_cell.length_c   1.000
_cell.angle_alpha   90.00
_cell.angle_beta   90.00
_cell.angle_gamma   90.00
#
_symmetry.space_group_name_H-M   'P 1'
#
loop_
_entity.id
_entity.type
_entity.pdbx_description
1 polymer ?
#
loop_
_entity_poly.entity_id
_entity_poly.type
_entity_poly.pdbx_seq_one_letter_code
_entity_poly.pdbx_strand_id
1 'polypeptide(L)'
;MTRTSRRPSMTDVAARAGVSYQTVSRVLNEPGIVRPETRDRVLEAIDHLGYARNMAARALKTTRSSLVGVLSDGSSLFGPAETTAAIERAAREAGYSTLLATVAPGERHERVASDLVGSGVDGIIVVAGHDGMIPVAASAARTTPVLSVSSGPRDASGLEVVGVDQARGARDVVAHLVEQGRRRILHVPGPPDWFDARTRRAGFEEALDDLEADGGCTAPGDWSARSAHRI
;
A
#
# COMPACT_ATOMS: atom_id res chain seq x y z
N MET A 1 21.53 9.88 -38.23
CA MET A 1 20.88 8.55 -38.30
C MET A 1 20.97 7.89 -36.93
N THR A 2 20.00 8.11 -36.06
CA THR A 2 19.96 7.51 -34.72
C THR A 2 19.41 6.10 -34.84
N ARG A 3 20.31 5.10 -34.79
CA ARG A 3 19.95 3.69 -34.78
C ARG A 3 19.21 3.41 -33.47
N THR A 4 17.89 3.26 -33.53
CA THR A 4 17.08 2.74 -32.43
C THR A 4 17.55 1.32 -32.14
N SER A 5 18.46 1.15 -31.16
CA SER A 5 18.90 -0.17 -30.73
C SER A 5 17.70 -0.89 -30.11
N ARG A 6 17.13 -1.86 -30.82
CA ARG A 6 16.05 -2.71 -30.33
C ARG A 6 16.50 -3.32 -29.00
N ARG A 7 15.72 -3.14 -27.93
CA ARG A 7 15.96 -3.82 -26.65
C ARG A 7 16.14 -5.33 -26.90
N PRO A 8 17.14 -5.99 -26.31
CA PRO A 8 17.33 -7.42 -26.44
C PRO A 8 16.05 -8.18 -26.10
N SER A 9 15.73 -9.24 -26.84
CA SER A 9 14.61 -10.14 -26.54
C SER A 9 15.11 -11.47 -25.96
N MET A 10 14.19 -12.29 -25.42
CA MET A 10 14.51 -13.65 -25.00
C MET A 10 15.09 -14.50 -26.15
N THR A 11 14.76 -14.19 -27.41
CA THR A 11 15.33 -14.86 -28.57
C THR A 11 16.83 -14.53 -28.72
N ASP A 12 17.22 -13.30 -28.46
CA ASP A 12 18.63 -12.88 -28.49
C ASP A 12 19.42 -13.56 -27.36
N VAL A 13 18.82 -13.67 -26.17
CA VAL A 13 19.38 -14.42 -25.03
C VAL A 13 19.53 -15.90 -25.38
N ALA A 14 18.50 -16.51 -25.97
CA ALA A 14 18.50 -17.92 -26.35
C ALA A 14 19.61 -18.23 -27.37
N ALA A 15 19.76 -17.37 -28.38
CA ALA A 15 20.81 -17.49 -29.39
C ALA A 15 22.21 -17.38 -28.76
N ARG A 16 22.42 -16.41 -27.87
CA ARG A 16 23.72 -16.24 -27.20
C ARG A 16 24.05 -17.36 -26.22
N ALA A 17 23.06 -17.82 -25.45
CA ALA A 17 23.24 -18.91 -24.50
C ALA A 17 23.26 -20.29 -25.16
N GLY A 18 22.97 -20.41 -26.47
CA GLY A 18 22.95 -21.69 -27.19
C GLY A 18 21.83 -22.63 -26.71
N VAL A 19 20.64 -22.09 -26.41
CA VAL A 19 19.47 -22.84 -25.93
C VAL A 19 18.21 -22.42 -26.67
N SER A 20 17.09 -23.12 -26.45
CA SER A 20 15.80 -22.70 -27.00
C SER A 20 15.18 -21.54 -26.19
N TYR A 21 14.28 -20.79 -26.81
CA TYR A 21 13.44 -19.80 -26.13
C TYR A 21 12.70 -20.37 -24.91
N GLN A 22 12.18 -21.61 -25.01
CA GLN A 22 11.50 -22.28 -23.89
C GLN A 22 12.46 -22.52 -22.71
N THR A 23 13.72 -22.87 -22.97
CA THR A 23 14.72 -23.04 -21.90
C THR A 23 15.02 -21.72 -21.20
N VAL A 24 15.17 -20.61 -21.93
CA VAL A 24 15.33 -19.27 -21.31
C VAL A 24 14.10 -18.92 -20.47
N SER A 25 12.90 -19.20 -20.97
CA SER A 25 11.66 -18.97 -20.23
C SER A 25 11.60 -19.81 -18.94
N ARG A 26 12.05 -21.06 -18.95
CA ARG A 26 12.13 -21.92 -17.75
C ARG A 26 13.16 -21.42 -16.76
N VAL A 27 14.36 -21.01 -17.21
CA VAL A 27 15.36 -20.40 -16.32
C VAL A 27 14.79 -19.19 -15.59
N LEU A 28 14.00 -18.37 -16.29
CA LEU A 28 13.42 -17.15 -15.72
C LEU A 28 12.16 -17.34 -14.86
N ASN A 29 11.46 -18.47 -14.97
CA ASN A 29 10.20 -18.73 -14.23
C ASN A 29 10.31 -19.86 -13.20
N GLU A 30 11.08 -20.89 -13.54
CA GLU A 30 11.20 -22.14 -12.79
C GLU A 30 12.68 -22.59 -12.83
N PRO A 31 13.63 -21.82 -12.29
CA PRO A 31 15.06 -22.11 -12.40
C PRO A 31 15.44 -23.47 -11.80
N GLY A 32 14.65 -23.99 -10.86
CA GLY A 32 14.89 -25.28 -10.19
C GLY A 32 14.73 -26.51 -11.08
N ILE A 33 14.02 -26.42 -12.22
CA ILE A 33 13.85 -27.55 -13.16
C ILE A 33 14.87 -27.55 -14.30
N VAL A 34 15.81 -26.58 -14.30
CA VAL A 34 16.86 -26.45 -15.33
C VAL A 34 18.20 -26.85 -14.71
N ARG A 35 18.98 -27.65 -15.45
CA ARG A 35 20.32 -28.04 -15.04
C ARG A 35 21.18 -26.81 -14.70
N PRO A 36 21.97 -26.82 -13.61
CA PRO A 36 22.74 -25.66 -13.16
C PRO A 36 23.59 -25.04 -14.27
N GLU A 37 24.29 -25.85 -15.07
CA GLU A 37 25.20 -25.37 -16.11
C GLU A 37 24.45 -24.60 -17.21
N THR A 38 23.25 -25.08 -17.58
CA THR A 38 22.39 -24.42 -18.56
C THR A 38 21.81 -23.12 -17.99
N ARG A 39 21.41 -23.13 -16.72
CA ARG A 39 20.90 -21.94 -16.03
C ARG A 39 21.96 -20.85 -15.99
N ASP A 40 23.18 -21.19 -15.60
CA ASP A 40 24.26 -20.23 -15.41
C ASP A 40 24.67 -19.59 -16.75
N ARG A 41 24.75 -20.37 -17.84
CA ARG A 41 24.93 -19.85 -19.22
C ARG A 41 23.85 -18.84 -19.64
N VAL A 42 22.60 -19.11 -19.28
CA VAL A 42 21.49 -18.20 -19.62
C VAL A 42 21.59 -16.91 -18.81
N LEU A 43 21.93 -16.99 -17.52
CA LEU A 43 22.13 -15.81 -16.66
C LEU A 43 23.30 -14.94 -17.15
N GLU A 44 24.41 -15.55 -17.56
CA GLU A 44 25.56 -14.84 -18.16
C GLU A 44 25.16 -14.14 -19.48
N ALA A 45 24.40 -14.81 -20.33
CA ALA A 45 23.90 -14.21 -21.57
C ALA A 45 22.93 -13.05 -21.30
N ILE A 46 22.11 -13.12 -20.26
CA ILE A 46 21.22 -12.05 -19.82
C ILE A 46 22.03 -10.82 -19.40
N ASP A 47 23.01 -11.01 -18.52
CA ASP A 47 23.86 -9.94 -18.00
C ASP A 47 24.65 -9.27 -19.13
N HIS A 48 25.29 -10.07 -19.98
CA HIS A 48 26.06 -9.56 -21.12
C HIS A 48 25.21 -8.76 -22.12
N LEU A 49 23.95 -9.16 -22.33
CA LEU A 49 23.05 -8.45 -23.25
C LEU A 49 22.35 -7.26 -22.58
N GLY A 50 22.39 -7.12 -21.25
CA GLY A 50 21.54 -6.20 -20.52
C GLY A 50 20.06 -6.52 -20.73
N TYR A 51 19.71 -7.81 -20.88
CA TYR A 51 18.32 -8.21 -21.10
C TYR A 51 17.50 -7.99 -19.82
N ALA A 52 16.56 -7.06 -19.88
CA ALA A 52 15.52 -6.91 -18.88
C ALA A 52 14.20 -7.48 -19.40
N ARG A 53 13.52 -8.25 -18.56
CA ARG A 53 12.23 -8.84 -18.91
C ARG A 53 11.20 -7.74 -19.15
N ASN A 54 10.48 -7.83 -20.28
CA ASN A 54 9.39 -6.91 -20.56
C ASN A 54 8.14 -7.35 -19.80
N MET A 55 7.85 -6.67 -18.69
CA MET A 55 6.71 -6.98 -17.83
C MET A 55 5.36 -6.76 -18.53
N ALA A 56 5.24 -5.75 -19.40
CA ALA A 56 4.01 -5.50 -20.18
C ALA A 56 3.69 -6.66 -21.15
N ALA A 57 4.71 -7.19 -21.82
CA ALA A 57 4.53 -8.36 -22.70
C ALA A 57 4.17 -9.63 -21.91
N ARG A 58 4.64 -9.77 -20.66
CA ARG A 58 4.25 -10.87 -19.76
C ARG A 58 2.81 -10.71 -19.29
N ALA A 59 2.39 -9.50 -18.91
CA ALA A 59 1.04 -9.22 -18.46
C ALA A 59 0.00 -9.59 -19.53
N LEU A 60 0.25 -9.23 -20.79
CA LEU A 60 -0.61 -9.59 -21.93
C LEU A 60 -0.79 -11.11 -22.10
N LYS A 61 0.23 -11.90 -21.77
CA LYS A 61 0.18 -13.37 -21.91
C LYS A 61 -0.40 -14.08 -20.68
N THR A 62 -0.25 -13.50 -19.50
CA THR A 62 -0.56 -14.13 -18.21
C THR A 62 -1.82 -13.57 -17.54
N THR A 63 -2.47 -12.57 -18.16
CA THR A 63 -3.61 -11.80 -17.62
C THR A 63 -3.40 -11.26 -16.21
N ARG A 64 -2.14 -11.16 -15.76
CA ARG A 64 -1.72 -10.61 -14.46
C ARG A 64 -0.49 -9.75 -14.66
N SER A 65 -0.54 -8.51 -14.18
CA SER A 65 0.61 -7.60 -14.27
C SER A 65 1.66 -7.90 -13.20
N SER A 66 1.28 -8.55 -12.10
CA SER A 66 2.08 -8.64 -10.88
C SER A 66 2.40 -7.23 -10.34
N LEU A 67 1.48 -6.28 -10.52
CA LEU A 67 1.56 -4.92 -9.99
C LEU A 67 0.46 -4.69 -8.96
N VAL A 68 0.80 -4.09 -7.82
CA VAL A 68 -0.15 -3.58 -6.84
C VAL A 68 -0.08 -2.05 -6.85
N GLY A 69 -1.22 -1.39 -7.04
CA GLY A 69 -1.31 0.06 -6.88
C GLY A 69 -1.30 0.42 -5.39
N VAL A 70 -0.54 1.44 -5.01
CA VAL A 70 -0.59 2.03 -3.68
C VAL A 70 -1.07 3.46 -3.82
N LEU A 71 -2.21 3.77 -3.22
CA LEU A 71 -2.79 5.10 -3.21
C LEU A 71 -2.51 5.74 -1.84
N SER A 72 -1.90 6.91 -1.83
CA SER A 72 -1.51 7.63 -0.61
C SER A 72 -1.87 9.11 -0.73
N ASP A 73 -2.04 9.79 0.39
CA ASP A 73 -2.15 11.26 0.48
C ASP A 73 -0.80 11.98 0.34
N GLY A 74 0.31 11.24 0.23
CA GLY A 74 1.67 11.78 0.11
C GLY A 74 2.20 12.41 1.39
N SER A 75 1.51 12.19 2.52
CA SER A 75 1.94 12.72 3.80
C SER A 75 3.28 12.13 4.22
N SER A 76 4.14 12.97 4.81
CA SER A 76 5.38 12.55 5.48
C SER A 76 5.13 12.08 6.92
N LEU A 77 3.86 11.80 7.26
CA LEU A 77 3.49 11.26 8.55
C LEU A 77 4.08 9.85 8.71
N PHE A 78 4.58 9.57 9.90
CA PHE A 78 5.28 8.32 10.18
C PHE A 78 4.43 7.07 9.87
N GLY A 79 3.17 7.06 10.31
CA GLY A 79 2.27 5.91 10.10
C GLY A 79 2.05 5.55 8.63
N PRO A 80 1.55 6.49 7.80
CA PRO A 80 1.39 6.28 6.36
C PRO A 80 2.69 5.88 5.65
N ALA A 81 3.80 6.57 5.93
CA ALA A 81 5.09 6.29 5.28
C ALA A 81 5.59 4.86 5.58
N GLU A 82 5.56 4.44 6.85
CA GLU A 82 5.94 3.08 7.25
C GLU A 82 4.98 2.03 6.70
N THR A 83 3.69 2.34 6.62
CA THR A 83 2.68 1.45 6.02
C THR A 83 2.96 1.23 4.54
N THR A 84 3.25 2.30 3.78
CA THR A 84 3.63 2.20 2.36
C THR A 84 4.91 1.38 2.19
N ALA A 85 5.93 1.58 3.03
CA ALA A 85 7.16 0.79 2.99
C ALA A 85 6.92 -0.69 3.35
N ALA A 86 6.04 -0.99 4.30
CA ALA A 86 5.66 -2.35 4.66
C ALA A 86 4.90 -3.06 3.53
N ILE A 87 3.97 -2.36 2.87
CA ILE A 87 3.24 -2.86 1.70
C ILE A 87 4.22 -3.20 0.57
N GLU A 88 5.18 -2.31 0.28
CA GLU A 88 6.16 -2.54 -0.77
C GLU A 88 6.99 -3.81 -0.51
N ARG A 89 7.51 -3.97 0.71
CA ARG A 89 8.26 -5.18 1.10
C ARG A 89 7.43 -6.45 0.97
N ALA A 90 6.21 -6.43 1.49
CA ALA A 90 5.31 -7.58 1.43
C ALA A 90 4.92 -7.93 -0.02
N ALA A 91 4.66 -6.93 -0.86
CA ALA A 91 4.39 -7.12 -2.27
C ALA A 91 5.59 -7.77 -2.97
N ARG A 92 6.80 -7.27 -2.72
CA ARG A 92 8.04 -7.81 -3.28
C ARG A 92 8.27 -9.27 -2.91
N GLU A 93 8.08 -9.61 -1.63
CA GLU A 93 8.17 -10.99 -1.13
C GLU A 93 7.14 -11.92 -1.80
N ALA A 94 5.96 -11.39 -2.13
CA ALA A 94 4.91 -12.10 -2.87
C ALA A 94 5.13 -12.12 -4.40
N GLY A 95 6.23 -11.56 -4.91
CA GLY A 95 6.53 -11.50 -6.35
C GLY A 95 5.79 -10.40 -7.12
N TYR A 96 5.26 -9.40 -6.42
CA TYR A 96 4.64 -8.20 -6.97
C TYR A 96 5.59 -7.00 -6.93
N SER A 97 5.38 -6.03 -7.82
CA SER A 97 5.94 -4.67 -7.70
C SER A 97 4.84 -3.68 -7.35
N THR A 98 5.19 -2.58 -6.69
CA THR A 98 4.22 -1.53 -6.33
C THR A 98 4.29 -0.33 -7.28
N LEU A 99 3.13 0.24 -7.60
CA LEU A 99 3.01 1.53 -8.27
C LEU A 99 2.38 2.53 -7.30
N LEU A 100 3.16 3.48 -6.79
CA LEU A 100 2.68 4.52 -5.88
C LEU A 100 2.03 5.66 -6.67
N ALA A 101 0.82 6.03 -6.27
CA ALA A 101 0.15 7.24 -6.72
C ALA A 101 -0.24 8.08 -5.50
N THR A 102 0.05 9.37 -5.58
CA THR A 102 -0.20 10.33 -4.52
C THR A 102 -1.38 11.21 -4.90
N VAL A 103 -2.29 11.44 -3.96
CA VAL A 103 -3.43 12.32 -4.11
C VAL A 103 -3.17 13.57 -3.28
N ALA A 104 -2.83 14.68 -3.95
CA ALA A 104 -2.64 15.94 -3.25
C ALA A 104 -4.01 16.53 -2.83
N PRO A 105 -4.09 17.27 -1.70
CA PRO A 105 -5.31 17.97 -1.31
C PRO A 105 -5.82 18.89 -2.43
N GLY A 106 -7.07 18.68 -2.86
CA GLY A 106 -7.74 19.50 -3.88
C GLY A 106 -7.47 19.11 -5.33
N GLU A 107 -6.74 18.02 -5.57
CA GLU A 107 -6.53 17.47 -6.92
C GLU A 107 -7.78 16.76 -7.46
N ARG A 108 -7.91 16.58 -8.79
CA ARG A 108 -8.97 15.73 -9.36
C ARG A 108 -8.64 14.26 -9.13
N HIS A 109 -9.02 13.83 -7.93
CA HIS A 109 -8.99 12.50 -7.34
C HIS A 109 -9.30 11.35 -8.30
N GLU A 110 -10.26 11.50 -9.22
CA GLU A 110 -10.70 10.40 -10.09
C GLU A 110 -9.66 10.01 -11.16
N ARG A 111 -8.79 10.94 -11.57
CA ARG A 111 -7.73 10.64 -12.55
C ARG A 111 -6.65 9.74 -11.95
N VAL A 112 -6.27 10.00 -10.70
CA VAL A 112 -5.21 9.25 -10.02
C VAL A 112 -5.55 7.76 -9.91
N ALA A 113 -6.77 7.44 -9.48
CA ALA A 113 -7.27 6.07 -9.48
C ALA A 113 -7.35 5.48 -10.90
N SER A 114 -7.85 6.24 -11.87
CA SER A 114 -7.98 5.80 -13.26
C SER A 114 -6.63 5.47 -13.89
N ASP A 115 -5.58 6.21 -13.55
CA ASP A 115 -4.21 5.99 -14.03
C ASP A 115 -3.60 4.70 -13.45
N LEU A 116 -3.85 4.42 -12.16
CA LEU A 116 -3.47 3.13 -11.55
C LEU A 116 -4.18 1.97 -12.24
N VAL A 117 -5.50 2.07 -12.43
CA VAL A 117 -6.31 1.05 -13.12
C VAL A 117 -5.82 0.87 -14.57
N GLY A 118 -5.58 1.98 -15.29
CA GLY A 118 -5.09 1.97 -16.66
C GLY A 118 -3.67 1.41 -16.82
N SER A 119 -2.87 1.46 -15.76
CA SER A 119 -1.55 0.82 -15.70
C SER A 119 -1.63 -0.71 -15.51
N GLY A 120 -2.84 -1.25 -15.34
CA GLY A 120 -3.11 -2.68 -15.27
C GLY A 120 -2.75 -3.32 -13.94
N VAL A 121 -2.83 -2.58 -12.83
CA VAL A 121 -2.61 -3.14 -11.48
C VAL A 121 -3.62 -4.25 -11.18
N ASP A 122 -3.16 -5.30 -10.51
CA ASP A 122 -3.99 -6.45 -10.14
C ASP A 122 -4.89 -6.14 -8.91
N GLY A 123 -4.60 -5.06 -8.19
CA GLY A 123 -5.33 -4.58 -7.01
C GLY A 123 -4.76 -3.23 -6.52
N ILE A 124 -5.52 -2.52 -5.69
CA ILE A 124 -5.12 -1.22 -5.11
C ILE A 124 -5.22 -1.27 -3.58
N ILE A 125 -4.18 -0.77 -2.91
CA ILE A 125 -4.16 -0.57 -1.46
C ILE A 125 -4.15 0.93 -1.18
N VAL A 126 -5.09 1.38 -0.36
CA VAL A 126 -5.21 2.78 0.08
C VAL A 126 -4.56 2.91 1.45
N VAL A 127 -3.60 3.83 1.56
CA VAL A 127 -2.90 4.18 2.80
C VAL A 127 -3.40 5.55 3.25
N ALA A 128 -3.58 5.72 4.58
CA ALA A 128 -4.19 6.89 5.18
C ALA A 128 -5.66 7.08 4.77
N GLY A 129 -6.53 6.18 5.24
CA GLY A 129 -7.98 6.35 5.12
C GLY A 129 -8.44 7.60 5.86
N HIS A 130 -8.57 8.71 5.14
CA HIS A 130 -9.30 9.90 5.55
C HIS A 130 -10.38 10.21 4.50
N ASP A 131 -11.32 11.09 4.82
CA ASP A 131 -12.55 11.27 4.03
C ASP A 131 -12.27 11.65 2.57
N GLY A 132 -11.19 12.40 2.31
CA GLY A 132 -10.78 12.80 0.97
C GLY A 132 -10.37 11.63 0.05
N MET A 133 -9.98 10.49 0.61
CA MET A 133 -9.50 9.33 -0.16
C MET A 133 -10.63 8.39 -0.58
N ILE A 134 -11.79 8.43 0.09
CA ILE A 134 -12.91 7.52 -0.19
C ILE A 134 -13.39 7.63 -1.63
N PRO A 135 -13.63 8.82 -2.21
CA PRO A 135 -14.14 8.92 -3.58
C PRO A 135 -13.14 8.36 -4.60
N VAL A 136 -11.84 8.55 -4.35
CA VAL A 136 -10.76 7.99 -5.19
C VAL A 136 -10.83 6.45 -5.15
N ALA A 137 -10.84 5.89 -3.94
CA ALA A 137 -10.88 4.44 -3.70
C ALA A 137 -12.13 3.80 -4.30
N ALA A 138 -13.31 4.38 -4.06
CA ALA A 138 -14.59 3.90 -4.59
C ALA A 138 -14.63 3.93 -6.12
N SER A 139 -13.94 4.89 -6.76
CA SER A 139 -13.89 4.95 -8.21
C SER A 139 -13.13 3.78 -8.84
N ALA A 140 -12.04 3.35 -8.19
CA ALA A 140 -11.26 2.17 -8.58
C ALA A 140 -11.97 0.85 -8.25
N ALA A 141 -12.69 0.80 -7.13
CA ALA A 141 -13.40 -0.39 -6.65
C ALA A 141 -14.46 -0.94 -7.63
N ARG A 142 -14.88 -0.14 -8.62
CA ARG A 142 -15.80 -0.58 -9.67
C ARG A 142 -15.21 -1.62 -10.63
N THR A 143 -13.89 -1.65 -10.78
CA THR A 143 -13.23 -2.51 -11.79
C THR A 143 -12.00 -3.24 -11.27
N THR A 144 -11.46 -2.84 -10.12
CA THR A 144 -10.24 -3.38 -9.53
C THR A 144 -10.46 -3.61 -8.03
N PRO A 145 -10.00 -4.72 -7.43
CA PRO A 145 -10.09 -4.92 -5.99
C PRO A 145 -9.40 -3.79 -5.23
N VAL A 146 -10.06 -3.22 -4.21
CA VAL A 146 -9.50 -2.15 -3.38
C VAL A 146 -9.55 -2.53 -1.90
N LEU A 147 -8.41 -2.37 -1.23
CA LEU A 147 -8.24 -2.54 0.21
C LEU A 147 -7.83 -1.22 0.85
N SER A 148 -8.50 -0.79 1.91
CA SER A 148 -8.10 0.36 2.73
C SER A 148 -7.37 -0.09 3.99
N VAL A 149 -6.21 0.50 4.27
CA VAL A 149 -5.50 0.32 5.53
C VAL A 149 -5.89 1.44 6.50
N SER A 150 -6.98 1.24 7.24
CA SER A 150 -7.54 2.17 8.22
C SER A 150 -8.70 1.53 9.00
N SER A 151 -9.39 2.32 9.82
CA SER A 151 -10.61 1.91 10.54
C SER A 151 -11.91 2.02 9.72
N GLY A 152 -11.89 2.57 8.49
CA GLY A 152 -13.10 2.74 7.69
C GLY A 152 -12.93 3.44 6.32
N PRO A 153 -14.03 3.66 5.57
CA PRO A 153 -15.39 3.25 5.91
C PRO A 153 -15.60 1.75 5.59
N ARG A 154 -16.15 1.00 6.56
CA ARG A 154 -16.43 -0.44 6.39
C ARG A 154 -17.67 -0.73 5.55
N ASP A 155 -18.55 0.26 5.42
CA ASP A 155 -19.85 0.13 4.74
C ASP A 155 -19.84 0.65 3.29
N ALA A 156 -18.68 1.07 2.78
CA ALA A 156 -18.55 1.49 1.38
C ALA A 156 -18.48 0.26 0.48
N SER A 157 -19.44 0.14 -0.46
CA SER A 157 -19.52 -1.01 -1.35
C SER A 157 -18.23 -1.19 -2.18
N GLY A 158 -17.68 -2.41 -2.14
CA GLY A 158 -16.48 -2.77 -2.89
C GLY A 158 -15.15 -2.36 -2.25
N LEU A 159 -15.17 -1.78 -1.03
CA LEU A 159 -13.97 -1.45 -0.28
C LEU A 159 -13.77 -2.44 0.89
N GLU A 160 -12.75 -3.27 0.79
CA GLU A 160 -12.29 -4.07 1.94
C GLU A 160 -11.48 -3.18 2.89
N VAL A 161 -11.56 -3.43 4.20
CA VAL A 161 -10.86 -2.63 5.21
C VAL A 161 -10.03 -3.53 6.12
N VAL A 162 -8.74 -3.24 6.22
CA VAL A 162 -7.83 -3.83 7.20
C VAL A 162 -7.28 -2.73 8.10
N GLY A 163 -7.19 -2.98 9.39
CA GLY A 163 -6.70 -1.98 10.33
C GLY A 163 -6.54 -2.54 11.72
N VAL A 164 -5.97 -1.71 12.58
CA VAL A 164 -5.90 -1.98 14.02
C VAL A 164 -7.24 -1.60 14.65
N ASP A 165 -7.63 -2.29 15.72
CA ASP A 165 -8.78 -1.91 16.53
C ASP A 165 -8.44 -0.66 17.36
N GLN A 166 -8.60 0.52 16.74
CA GLN A 166 -8.31 1.82 17.36
C GLN A 166 -9.18 2.07 18.59
N ALA A 167 -10.43 1.60 18.58
CA ALA A 167 -11.36 1.80 19.69
C ALA A 167 -10.92 0.97 20.89
N ARG A 168 -10.63 -0.33 20.69
CA ARG A 168 -10.06 -1.17 21.74
C ARG A 168 -8.74 -0.61 22.28
N GLY A 169 -7.84 -0.19 21.40
CA GLY A 169 -6.57 0.41 21.84
C GLY A 169 -6.76 1.64 22.72
N ALA A 170 -7.77 2.48 22.42
CA ALA A 170 -8.12 3.61 23.28
C ALA A 170 -8.66 3.15 24.65
N ARG A 171 -9.57 2.17 24.67
CA ARG A 171 -10.12 1.61 25.92
C ARG A 171 -9.02 1.00 26.80
N ASP A 172 -8.11 0.21 26.22
CA ASP A 172 -7.00 -0.42 26.92
C ASP A 172 -6.09 0.62 27.60
N VAL A 173 -5.84 1.76 26.95
CA VAL A 173 -5.04 2.86 27.53
C VAL A 173 -5.78 3.55 28.68
N VAL A 174 -7.07 3.84 28.53
CA VAL A 174 -7.86 4.48 29.61
C VAL A 174 -7.95 3.56 30.82
N ALA A 175 -8.26 2.29 30.61
CA ALA A 175 -8.32 1.27 31.66
C ALA A 175 -6.99 1.22 32.44
N HIS A 176 -5.88 1.16 31.71
CA HIS A 176 -4.56 1.18 32.33
C HIS A 176 -4.32 2.44 33.18
N LEU A 177 -4.70 3.62 32.70
CA LEU A 177 -4.54 4.87 33.47
C LEU A 177 -5.40 4.88 34.74
N VAL A 178 -6.64 4.40 34.67
CA VAL A 178 -7.53 4.27 35.83
C VAL A 178 -6.97 3.28 36.86
N GLU A 179 -6.47 2.14 36.41
CA GLU A 179 -5.79 1.14 37.27
C GLU A 179 -4.57 1.74 38.00
N GLN A 180 -3.85 2.65 37.35
CA GLN A 180 -2.74 3.41 37.97
C GLN A 180 -3.22 4.56 38.88
N GLY A 181 -4.53 4.68 39.14
CA GLY A 181 -5.13 5.66 40.03
C GLY A 181 -5.35 7.04 39.40
N ARG A 182 -5.25 7.19 38.07
CA ARG A 182 -5.57 8.45 37.39
C ARG A 182 -7.08 8.63 37.33
N ARG A 183 -7.55 9.82 37.69
CA ARG A 183 -8.99 10.13 37.79
C ARG A 183 -9.49 11.16 36.79
N ARG A 184 -8.57 11.98 36.25
CA ARG A 184 -8.85 12.98 35.22
C ARG A 184 -7.97 12.71 34.02
N ILE A 185 -8.56 12.27 32.91
CA ILE A 185 -7.83 11.83 31.72
C ILE A 185 -8.24 12.70 30.54
N LEU A 186 -7.26 13.28 29.85
CA LEU A 186 -7.50 14.09 28.65
C LEU A 186 -6.94 13.39 27.42
N HIS A 187 -7.75 13.32 26.37
CA HIS A 187 -7.32 12.87 25.06
C HIS A 187 -7.01 14.08 24.18
N VAL A 188 -5.84 14.05 23.52
CA VAL A 188 -5.46 14.98 22.46
C VAL A 188 -5.72 14.30 21.12
N PRO A 189 -6.88 14.53 20.47
CA PRO A 189 -7.24 13.81 19.26
C PRO A 189 -6.46 14.31 18.04
N GLY A 190 -6.35 13.45 17.03
CA GLY A 190 -5.86 13.85 15.70
C GLY A 190 -6.90 14.61 14.87
N PRO A 191 -6.62 14.80 13.56
CA PRO A 191 -7.52 15.43 12.62
C PRO A 191 -8.85 14.69 12.52
N PRO A 192 -9.99 15.39 12.50
CA PRO A 192 -11.31 14.77 12.55
C PRO A 192 -11.74 14.08 11.25
N ASP A 193 -11.06 14.34 10.14
CA ASP A 193 -11.31 13.72 8.83
C ASP A 193 -10.67 12.33 8.69
N TRP A 194 -9.86 11.90 9.66
CA TRP A 194 -9.21 10.60 9.68
C TRP A 194 -10.10 9.56 10.39
N PHE A 195 -10.32 8.41 9.73
CA PHE A 195 -11.09 7.32 10.33
C PHE A 195 -10.48 6.87 11.66
N ASP A 196 -9.16 6.68 11.69
CA ASP A 196 -8.46 6.20 12.89
C ASP A 196 -8.54 7.18 14.06
N ALA A 197 -8.51 8.50 13.79
CA ALA A 197 -8.66 9.52 14.82
C ALA A 197 -10.07 9.48 15.43
N ARG A 198 -11.10 9.37 14.59
CA ARG A 198 -12.49 9.27 15.03
C ARG A 198 -12.75 8.00 15.83
N THR A 199 -12.29 6.84 15.33
CA THR A 199 -12.49 5.56 16.00
C THR A 199 -11.75 5.52 17.36
N ARG A 200 -10.54 6.08 17.43
CA ARG A 200 -9.80 6.20 18.71
C ARG A 200 -10.51 7.13 19.69
N ARG A 201 -11.03 8.26 19.21
CA ARG A 201 -11.80 9.21 20.02
C ARG A 201 -13.06 8.56 20.59
N ALA A 202 -13.84 7.87 19.77
CA ALA A 202 -15.05 7.19 20.22
C ALA A 202 -14.73 6.14 21.29
N GLY A 203 -13.72 5.28 21.06
CA GLY A 203 -13.30 4.30 22.05
C GLY A 203 -12.77 4.91 23.35
N PHE A 204 -12.15 6.09 23.30
CA PHE A 204 -11.74 6.84 24.48
C PHE A 204 -12.95 7.38 25.27
N GLU A 205 -13.90 8.02 24.59
CA GLU A 205 -15.11 8.59 25.21
C GLU A 205 -15.95 7.48 25.87
N GLU A 206 -16.16 6.36 25.17
CA GLU A 206 -16.84 5.18 25.74
C GLU A 206 -16.10 4.62 26.97
N ALA A 207 -14.77 4.60 26.97
CA ALA A 207 -14.00 4.11 28.11
C ALA A 207 -14.11 4.99 29.35
N LEU A 208 -14.20 6.32 29.17
CA LEU A 208 -14.42 7.24 30.29
C LEU A 208 -15.77 6.98 30.95
N ASP A 209 -16.81 6.79 30.13
CA ASP A 209 -18.17 6.50 30.59
C ASP A 209 -18.22 5.14 31.32
N ASP A 210 -17.68 4.08 30.71
CA ASP A 210 -17.69 2.71 31.26
C ASP A 210 -16.92 2.58 32.59
N LEU A 211 -15.86 3.38 32.78
CA LEU A 211 -15.00 3.33 33.96
C LEU A 211 -15.32 4.45 34.97
N GLU A 212 -16.37 5.24 34.72
CA GLU A 212 -16.78 6.39 35.54
C GLU A 212 -15.62 7.37 35.83
N ALA A 213 -14.72 7.57 34.85
CA ALA A 213 -13.56 8.45 34.97
C ALA A 213 -13.90 9.87 34.48
N ASP A 214 -13.36 10.90 35.15
CA ASP A 214 -13.49 12.29 34.69
C ASP A 214 -12.52 12.55 33.53
N GLY A 215 -12.92 13.38 32.57
CA GLY A 215 -12.11 13.61 31.39
C GLY A 215 -12.83 14.20 30.19
N GLY A 216 -12.13 14.15 29.06
CA GLY A 216 -12.67 14.58 27.78
C GLY A 216 -11.60 14.75 26.71
N CYS A 217 -12.04 15.21 25.55
CA CYS A 217 -11.15 15.53 24.45
C CYS A 217 -10.82 17.03 24.41
N THR A 218 -9.57 17.35 24.10
CA THR A 218 -9.15 18.71 23.76
C THR A 218 -9.58 19.06 22.33
N ALA A 219 -9.24 20.26 21.87
CA ALA A 219 -9.33 20.57 20.45
C ALA A 219 -8.47 19.57 19.62
N PRO A 220 -8.94 19.15 18.42
CA PRO A 220 -8.19 18.25 17.55
C PRO A 220 -6.92 18.89 17.03
N GLY A 221 -5.86 18.08 16.98
CA GLY A 221 -4.57 18.41 16.37
C GLY A 221 -4.48 17.99 14.91
N ASP A 222 -3.27 18.13 14.36
CA ASP A 222 -2.94 17.83 12.96
C ASP A 222 -1.90 16.69 12.81
N TRP A 223 -1.75 15.89 13.88
CA TRP A 223 -0.67 14.90 14.09
C TRP A 223 0.73 15.47 14.29
N SER A 224 0.94 16.79 14.18
CA SER A 224 2.25 17.38 14.45
C SER A 224 2.51 17.50 15.95
N ALA A 225 3.78 17.38 16.35
CA ALA A 225 4.20 17.70 17.72
C ALA A 225 3.86 19.15 18.11
N ARG A 226 3.81 20.06 17.12
CA ARG A 226 3.48 21.48 17.33
C ARG A 226 2.03 21.68 17.73
N SER A 227 1.08 20.94 17.16
CA SER A 227 -0.33 21.06 17.56
C SER A 227 -0.52 20.61 19.00
N ALA A 228 0.17 19.54 19.42
CA ALA A 228 0.13 19.04 20.78
C ALA A 228 0.72 20.02 21.80
N HIS A 229 1.83 20.70 21.48
CA HIS A 229 2.46 21.68 22.38
C HIS A 229 1.59 22.91 22.71
N ARG A 230 0.57 23.20 21.90
CA ARG A 230 -0.29 24.39 22.09
C ARG A 230 -1.47 24.17 23.03
N ILE A 231 -1.67 22.92 23.46
CA ILE A 231 -2.74 22.47 24.35
C ILE A 231 -2.20 22.44 25.78
#